data_AF-A0A538S692-F1
#
_entry.id   AF-A0A538S692-F1
#
_cell.length_a   1.000
_cell.length_b   1.000
_cell.length_c   1.000
_cell.angle_alpha   90.00
_cell.angle_beta   90.00
_cell.angle_gamma   90.00
#
_symmetry.space_group_name_H-M   'P 1'
#
loop_
_entity.id
_entity.type
_entity.pdbx_description
1 polymer ?
#
loop_
_entity_poly.entity_id
_entity_poly.type
_entity_poly.pdbx_seq_one_letter_code
_entity_poly.pdbx_strand_id
1 'polypeptide(L)'
;MDDVPISTRGEAGQLLDRLLGRYDVPAYIRRAQRVQGAFDQLVQRCQHQRDEWLTMVRTRLAQVYALAGDWERLRLLLAEPEQVRALEQLHAALAPRLRLPVERTASTRVLRRALSELQASMERFNRKWQAYLATVDLADVNALREGYNRYYLLEKECAVRSTRIARQGYQPLAPITLGDLATLMPALPVARLKGSSARPPGPGRGQRASGPGSD
;
A
#
# COMPACT_ATOMS: atom_id res chain seq x y z
N MET A 1 46.34 -20.03 -23.61
CA MET A 1 45.56 -19.29 -22.60
C MET A 1 44.66 -18.39 -23.40
N ASP A 2 43.42 -18.83 -23.64
CA ASP A 2 42.45 -18.09 -24.45
C ASP A 2 41.66 -17.16 -23.53
N ASP A 3 41.98 -15.87 -23.60
CA ASP A 3 41.22 -14.80 -22.96
C ASP A 3 39.87 -14.68 -23.68
N VAL A 4 38.80 -15.12 -23.00
CA VAL A 4 37.43 -14.93 -23.50
C VAL A 4 37.02 -13.50 -23.14
N PRO A 5 36.81 -12.60 -24.12
CA PRO A 5 36.42 -11.23 -23.84
C PRO A 5 35.05 -11.21 -23.16
N ILE A 6 35.01 -10.68 -21.94
CA ILE A 6 33.77 -10.44 -21.20
C ILE A 6 33.07 -9.28 -21.90
N SER A 7 32.09 -9.58 -22.76
CA SER A 7 31.25 -8.56 -23.39
C SER A 7 30.62 -7.67 -22.32
N THR A 8 30.86 -6.37 -22.47
CA THR A 8 30.35 -5.31 -21.61
C THR A 8 28.82 -5.32 -21.64
N ARG A 9 28.21 -5.37 -20.45
CA ARG A 9 26.77 -5.49 -20.16
C ARG A 9 25.86 -4.51 -20.94
N GLY A 10 26.40 -3.40 -21.44
CA GLY A 10 25.67 -2.39 -22.22
C GLY A 10 25.43 -2.75 -23.69
N GLU A 11 26.34 -3.49 -24.33
CA GLU A 11 26.20 -3.86 -25.76
C GLU A 11 25.10 -4.89 -25.98
N ALA A 12 24.95 -5.83 -25.03
CA ALA A 12 23.89 -6.82 -25.05
C ALA A 12 22.49 -6.19 -24.96
N GLY A 13 22.33 -5.08 -24.23
CA GLY A 13 21.07 -4.34 -24.16
C GLY A 13 20.71 -3.68 -25.49
N GLN A 14 21.66 -2.98 -26.11
CA GLN A 14 21.42 -2.29 -27.39
C GLN A 14 21.14 -3.25 -28.56
N LEU A 15 21.79 -4.42 -28.57
CA LEU A 15 21.53 -5.46 -29.56
C LEU A 15 20.12 -6.06 -29.37
N LEU A 16 19.71 -6.28 -28.11
CA LEU A 16 18.38 -6.75 -27.78
C LEU A 16 17.31 -5.74 -28.21
N ASP A 17 17.52 -4.45 -27.96
CA ASP A 17 16.58 -3.38 -28.37
C ASP A 17 16.45 -3.30 -29.91
N ARG A 18 17.56 -3.43 -30.66
CA ARG A 18 17.51 -3.49 -32.13
C ARG A 18 16.80 -4.73 -32.65
N LEU A 19 16.96 -5.87 -32.00
CA LEU A 19 16.27 -7.12 -32.36
C LEU A 19 14.78 -7.05 -32.03
N LEU A 20 14.41 -6.46 -30.89
CA LEU A 20 13.01 -6.24 -30.48
C LEU A 20 12.29 -5.23 -31.39
N GLY A 21 13.00 -4.28 -32.00
CA GLY A 21 12.42 -3.38 -33.00
C GLY A 21 12.08 -4.06 -34.33
N ARG A 22 12.67 -5.25 -34.61
CA ARG A 22 12.53 -5.95 -35.90
C ARG A 22 11.70 -7.23 -35.83
N TYR A 23 11.55 -7.82 -34.64
CA TYR A 23 10.79 -9.04 -34.39
C TYR A 23 9.81 -8.84 -33.24
N ASP A 24 8.70 -9.60 -33.25
CA ASP A 24 7.77 -9.61 -32.12
C ASP A 24 8.50 -9.97 -30.80
N VAL A 25 8.10 -9.30 -29.72
CA VAL A 25 8.65 -9.50 -28.37
C VAL A 25 8.55 -10.98 -27.98
N PRO A 26 9.63 -11.67 -27.57
CA PRO A 26 9.59 -13.07 -27.18
C PRO A 26 8.51 -13.42 -26.14
N ALA A 27 7.96 -14.63 -26.20
CA ALA A 27 6.85 -15.07 -25.34
C ALA A 27 7.13 -14.90 -23.84
N TYR A 28 8.34 -15.24 -23.38
CA TYR A 28 8.74 -15.10 -21.98
C TYR A 28 8.74 -13.63 -21.50
N ILE A 29 9.11 -12.69 -22.39
CA ILE A 29 9.08 -11.25 -22.08
C ILE A 29 7.63 -10.78 -21.98
N ARG A 30 6.77 -11.12 -22.94
CA ARG A 30 5.34 -10.77 -22.89
C ARG A 30 4.67 -11.33 -21.65
N ARG A 31 5.04 -12.54 -21.22
CA ARG A 31 4.55 -13.15 -19.98
C ARG A 31 4.95 -12.34 -18.75
N ALA A 32 6.23 -11.99 -18.63
CA ALA A 32 6.70 -11.13 -17.55
C ALA A 32 5.98 -9.78 -17.52
N GLN A 33 5.85 -9.13 -18.67
CA GLN A 33 5.12 -7.87 -18.82
C GLN A 33 3.65 -8.01 -18.44
N ARG A 34 2.99 -9.13 -18.80
CA ARG A 34 1.59 -9.39 -18.42
C ARG A 34 1.41 -9.54 -16.92
N VAL A 35 2.33 -10.24 -16.23
CA VAL A 35 2.29 -10.35 -14.76
C VAL A 35 2.47 -8.97 -14.13
N GLN A 36 3.46 -8.20 -14.58
CA GLN A 36 3.75 -6.87 -14.06
C GLN A 36 2.55 -5.93 -14.29
N GLY A 37 2.03 -5.87 -15.51
CA GLY A 37 0.90 -5.00 -15.84
C GLY A 37 -0.37 -5.34 -15.05
N ALA A 38 -0.66 -6.63 -14.83
CA ALA A 38 -1.79 -7.04 -14.00
C ALA A 38 -1.61 -6.63 -12.52
N PHE A 39 -0.39 -6.74 -12.00
CA PHE A 39 -0.07 -6.28 -10.65
C PHE A 39 -0.16 -4.75 -10.53
N ASP A 40 0.37 -4.00 -11.50
CA ASP A 40 0.29 -2.54 -11.51
C ASP A 40 -1.16 -2.06 -11.56
N GLN A 41 -2.01 -2.68 -12.39
CA GLN A 41 -3.44 -2.39 -12.43
C GLN A 41 -4.13 -2.67 -11.09
N LEU A 42 -3.78 -3.76 -10.42
CA LEU A 42 -4.27 -4.05 -9.08
C LEU A 42 -3.89 -2.95 -8.08
N VAL A 43 -2.61 -2.57 -8.06
CA VAL A 43 -2.09 -1.53 -7.16
C VAL A 43 -2.76 -0.18 -7.47
N GLN A 44 -2.88 0.20 -8.73
CA GLN A 44 -3.53 1.45 -9.15
C GLN A 44 -5.00 1.51 -8.71
N ARG A 45 -5.77 0.43 -8.87
CA ARG A 45 -7.17 0.37 -8.38
C ARG A 45 -7.23 0.56 -6.86
N CYS A 46 -6.36 -0.12 -6.12
CA CYS A 46 -6.27 0.03 -4.67
C CYS A 46 -5.88 1.46 -4.25
N GLN A 47 -4.90 2.07 -4.93
CA GLN A 47 -4.48 3.46 -4.68
C GLN A 47 -5.60 4.44 -4.96
N HIS A 48 -6.28 4.31 -6.10
CA HIS A 48 -7.42 5.15 -6.45
C HIS A 48 -8.52 5.07 -5.39
N GLN A 49 -8.92 3.86 -5.00
CA GLN A 49 -9.95 3.68 -3.97
C GLN A 49 -9.53 4.28 -2.62
N ARG A 50 -8.24 4.11 -2.27
CA ARG A 50 -7.65 4.68 -1.06
C ARG A 50 -7.70 6.21 -1.08
N ASP A 51 -7.31 6.83 -2.19
CA ASP A 51 -7.29 8.27 -2.36
C ASP A 51 -8.67 8.91 -2.24
N GLU A 52 -9.69 8.27 -2.81
CA GLU A 52 -11.09 8.71 -2.66
C GLU A 52 -11.48 8.80 -1.18
N TRP A 53 -11.19 7.75 -0.40
CA TRP A 53 -11.58 7.69 1.02
C TRP A 53 -10.71 8.57 1.91
N LEU A 54 -9.49 8.90 1.49
CA LEU A 54 -8.62 9.84 2.20
C LEU A 54 -9.11 11.29 2.15
N THR A 55 -10.05 11.64 1.27
CA THR A 55 -10.56 13.03 1.13
C THR A 55 -10.99 13.66 2.44
N MET A 56 -11.77 12.94 3.26
CA MET A 56 -12.22 13.45 4.56
C MET A 56 -11.06 13.58 5.56
N VAL A 57 -10.14 12.60 5.57
CA VAL A 57 -8.95 12.65 6.44
C VAL A 57 -8.07 13.83 6.08
N ARG A 58 -7.79 14.05 4.78
CA ARG A 58 -7.03 15.21 4.27
C ARG A 58 -7.62 16.52 4.76
N THR A 59 -8.95 16.68 4.62
CA THR A 59 -9.66 17.89 5.05
C THR A 59 -9.52 18.13 6.56
N ARG A 60 -9.72 17.08 7.38
CA ARG A 60 -9.60 17.19 8.85
C ARG A 60 -8.17 17.41 9.31
N LEU A 61 -7.19 16.77 8.65
CA LEU A 61 -5.78 16.94 8.95
C LEU A 61 -5.33 18.38 8.69
N ALA A 62 -5.70 18.95 7.54
CA ALA A 62 -5.40 20.35 7.23
C ALA A 62 -6.13 21.32 8.17
N GLN A 63 -7.38 21.03 8.54
CA GLN A 63 -8.13 21.83 9.52
C GLN A 63 -7.43 21.86 10.89
N VAL A 64 -6.97 20.70 11.38
CA VAL A 64 -6.21 20.60 12.64
C VAL A 64 -4.93 21.41 12.56
N TYR A 65 -4.17 21.27 11.47
CA TYR A 65 -2.94 22.03 11.27
C TYR A 65 -3.18 23.54 11.27
N ALA A 66 -4.16 24.02 10.47
CA ALA A 66 -4.49 25.43 10.37
C ALA A 66 -4.93 26.04 11.72
N LEU A 67 -5.78 25.32 12.47
CA LEU A 67 -6.21 25.74 13.81
C LEU A 67 -5.05 25.81 14.81
N ALA A 68 -4.15 24.84 14.76
CA ALA A 68 -3.01 24.76 15.66
C ALA A 68 -1.96 25.84 15.34
N GLY A 69 -1.74 26.10 14.06
CA GLY A 69 -0.67 26.92 13.51
C GLY A 69 0.69 26.20 13.46
N ASP A 70 0.92 25.28 14.38
CA ASP A 70 2.14 24.47 14.52
C ASP A 70 1.79 23.10 15.15
N TRP A 71 2.46 22.03 14.69
CA TRP A 71 2.31 20.67 15.19
C TRP A 71 2.75 20.54 16.65
N GLU A 72 3.77 21.29 17.06
CA GLU A 72 4.32 21.27 18.42
C GLU A 72 3.28 21.60 19.48
N ARG A 73 2.31 22.45 19.12
CA ARG A 73 1.20 22.84 20.00
C ARG A 73 0.26 21.70 20.35
N LEU A 74 0.22 20.65 19.52
CA LEU A 74 -0.59 19.47 19.74
C LEU A 74 0.05 18.49 20.73
N ARG A 75 1.35 18.64 21.04
CA ARG A 75 2.10 17.72 21.91
C ARG A 75 1.43 17.50 23.27
N LEU A 76 0.86 18.55 23.87
CA LEU A 76 0.20 18.47 25.18
C LEU A 76 -1.16 17.76 25.13
N LEU A 77 -1.75 17.64 23.93
CA LEU A 77 -3.08 17.04 23.72
C LEU A 77 -3.02 15.58 23.29
N LEU A 78 -1.93 15.17 22.67
CA LEU A 78 -1.69 13.81 22.22
C LEU A 78 -1.22 12.92 23.37
N ALA A 79 -1.51 11.63 23.26
CA ALA A 79 -1.13 10.64 24.27
C ALA A 79 0.39 10.41 24.29
N GLU A 80 1.02 10.42 23.12
CA GLU A 80 2.44 10.13 22.93
C GLU A 80 3.12 11.22 22.08
N PRO A 81 4.36 11.65 22.40
CA PRO A 81 5.08 12.67 21.64
C PRO A 81 5.33 12.30 20.17
N GLU A 82 5.54 11.00 19.88
CA GLU A 82 5.82 10.49 18.54
C GLU A 82 4.64 10.71 17.57
N GLN A 83 3.42 10.83 18.10
CA GLN A 83 2.22 11.10 17.30
C GLN A 83 2.28 12.46 16.61
N VAL A 84 3.01 13.44 17.18
CA VAL A 84 3.23 14.74 16.53
C VAL A 84 4.00 14.54 15.23
N ARG A 85 5.13 13.81 15.28
CA ARG A 85 5.94 13.50 14.09
C ARG A 85 5.15 12.69 13.06
N ALA A 86 4.35 11.72 13.52
CA ALA A 86 3.51 10.92 12.63
C ALA A 86 2.47 11.79 11.90
N LEU A 87 1.84 12.74 12.58
CA LEU A 87 0.89 13.68 11.95
C LEU A 87 1.58 14.64 10.98
N GLU A 88 2.76 15.14 11.33
CA GLU A 88 3.57 15.99 10.47
C GLU A 88 3.97 15.27 9.18
N GLN A 89 4.53 14.06 9.29
CA GLN A 89 4.87 13.20 8.15
C GLN A 89 3.64 12.88 7.31
N LEU A 90 2.51 12.58 7.95
CA LEU A 90 1.26 12.31 7.25
C LEU A 90 0.76 13.54 6.50
N HIS A 91 0.87 14.73 7.08
CA HIS A 91 0.50 15.98 6.42
C HIS A 91 1.41 16.26 5.22
N ALA A 92 2.72 16.06 5.35
CA ALA A 92 3.65 16.20 4.24
C ALA A 92 3.33 15.20 3.10
N ALA A 93 3.10 13.94 3.44
CA ALA A 93 2.80 12.89 2.46
C ALA A 93 1.45 13.09 1.75
N LEU A 94 0.43 13.56 2.46
CA LEU A 94 -0.91 13.78 1.88
C LEU A 94 -1.08 15.16 1.24
N ALA A 95 -0.18 16.10 1.52
CA ALA A 95 -0.19 17.48 1.05
C ALA A 95 -1.60 18.12 1.02
N PRO A 96 -2.37 18.06 2.13
CA PRO A 96 -3.78 18.43 2.09
C PRO A 96 -3.94 19.95 1.90
N ARG A 97 -4.96 20.36 1.15
CA ARG A 97 -5.26 21.78 0.86
C ARG A 97 -6.65 22.13 1.33
N LEU A 98 -6.76 23.20 2.12
CA LEU A 98 -8.04 23.80 2.47
C LEU A 98 -8.49 24.75 1.38
N ARG A 99 -9.80 24.76 1.08
CA ARG A 99 -10.39 25.71 0.13
C ARG A 99 -10.58 27.11 0.74
N LEU A 100 -10.72 27.17 2.06
CA LEU A 100 -10.90 28.40 2.82
C LEU A 100 -9.81 28.48 3.89
N PRO A 101 -9.23 29.68 4.11
CA PRO A 101 -8.32 29.87 5.24
C PRO A 101 -9.09 29.64 6.54
N VAL A 102 -8.42 29.00 7.50
CA VAL A 102 -8.94 28.78 8.86
C VAL A 102 -8.02 29.53 9.81
N GLU A 103 -8.60 30.44 10.58
CA GLU A 103 -7.86 31.22 11.58
C GLU A 103 -7.33 30.32 12.70
N ARG A 104 -6.13 30.66 13.18
CA ARG A 104 -5.53 29.98 14.33
C ARG A 104 -6.39 30.21 15.56
N THR A 105 -6.60 29.18 16.37
CA THR A 105 -7.40 29.29 17.60
C THR A 105 -6.52 29.28 18.84
N ALA A 106 -6.86 30.10 19.85
CA ALA A 106 -6.27 30.00 21.19
C ALA A 106 -6.89 28.86 22.03
N SER A 107 -8.07 28.37 21.64
CA SER A 107 -8.90 27.50 22.48
C SER A 107 -8.46 26.03 22.42
N THR A 108 -7.96 25.53 23.55
CA THR A 108 -7.64 24.12 23.75
C THR A 108 -8.84 23.20 23.52
N ARG A 109 -10.06 23.64 23.89
CA ARG A 109 -11.30 22.88 23.69
C ARG A 109 -11.59 22.67 22.20
N VAL A 110 -11.39 23.70 21.38
CA VAL A 110 -11.59 23.63 19.92
C VAL A 110 -10.57 22.69 19.29
N LEU A 111 -9.29 22.78 19.67
CA LEU A 111 -8.25 21.88 19.18
C LEU A 111 -8.51 20.41 19.56
N ARG A 112 -8.91 20.13 20.81
CA ARG A 112 -9.27 18.77 21.25
C ARG A 112 -10.43 18.21 20.43
N ARG A 113 -11.46 19.02 20.16
CA ARG A 113 -12.58 18.61 19.32
C ARG A 113 -12.11 18.27 17.89
N ALA A 114 -11.34 19.15 17.26
CA ALA A 114 -10.82 18.92 15.91
C ALA A 114 -9.95 17.66 15.83
N LEU A 115 -9.08 17.43 16.82
CA LEU A 115 -8.28 16.20 16.93
C LEU A 115 -9.15 14.95 17.11
N SER A 116 -10.20 15.01 17.93
CA SER A 116 -11.13 13.89 18.10
C SER A 116 -11.88 13.56 16.80
N GLU A 117 -12.28 14.58 16.04
CA GLU A 117 -12.91 14.41 14.73
C GLU A 117 -11.93 13.79 13.71
N LEU A 118 -10.66 14.23 13.71
CA LEU A 118 -9.58 13.63 12.91
C LEU A 118 -9.35 12.17 13.30
N GLN A 119 -9.17 11.88 14.59
CA GLN A 119 -9.00 10.51 15.11
C GLN A 119 -10.13 9.60 14.62
N ALA A 120 -11.38 10.00 14.83
CA ALA A 120 -12.54 9.22 14.41
C ALA A 120 -12.59 9.01 12.88
N SER A 121 -12.14 10.01 12.10
CA SER A 121 -12.04 9.88 10.64
C SER A 121 -10.97 8.87 10.23
N MET A 122 -9.80 8.87 10.87
CA MET A 122 -8.72 7.93 10.60
C MET A 122 -9.10 6.50 10.98
N GLU A 123 -9.77 6.32 12.12
CA GLU A 123 -10.27 5.00 12.54
C GLU A 123 -11.33 4.45 11.58
N ARG A 124 -12.29 5.29 11.14
CA ARG A 124 -13.27 4.88 10.13
C ARG A 124 -12.61 4.52 8.81
N PHE A 125 -11.65 5.34 8.35
CA PHE A 125 -10.86 5.05 7.16
C PHE A 125 -10.14 3.70 7.30
N ASN A 126 -9.42 3.47 8.39
CA ASN A 126 -8.66 2.24 8.62
C ASN A 126 -9.58 1.01 8.63
N ARG A 127 -10.72 1.06 9.33
CA ARG A 127 -11.68 -0.06 9.32
C ARG A 127 -12.22 -0.33 7.92
N LYS A 128 -12.63 0.72 7.19
CA LYS A 128 -13.15 0.61 5.83
C LYS A 128 -12.09 0.08 4.86
N TRP A 129 -10.85 0.54 5.00
CA TRP A 129 -9.71 0.12 4.19
C TRP A 129 -9.37 -1.36 4.41
N GLN A 130 -9.31 -1.81 5.65
CA GLN A 130 -9.06 -3.22 5.97
C GLN A 130 -10.18 -4.12 5.44
N ALA A 131 -11.44 -3.70 5.59
CA ALA A 131 -12.59 -4.43 5.03
C ALA A 131 -12.51 -4.50 3.50
N TYR A 132 -12.11 -3.41 2.84
CA TYR A 132 -11.92 -3.40 1.39
C TYR A 132 -10.80 -4.33 0.93
N LEU A 133 -9.63 -4.28 1.58
CA LEU A 133 -8.53 -5.18 1.24
C LEU A 133 -8.95 -6.65 1.35
N ALA A 134 -9.75 -7.01 2.34
CA ALA A 134 -10.29 -8.37 2.47
C ALA A 134 -11.21 -8.81 1.31
N THR A 135 -11.73 -7.86 0.51
CA THR A 135 -12.57 -8.15 -0.67
C THR A 135 -11.80 -8.15 -1.98
N VAL A 136 -10.52 -7.78 -1.97
CA VAL A 136 -9.69 -7.72 -3.19
C VAL A 136 -9.38 -9.14 -3.65
N ASP A 137 -9.81 -9.48 -4.85
CA ASP A 137 -9.47 -10.75 -5.48
C ASP A 137 -8.03 -10.74 -6.02
N LEU A 138 -7.25 -11.73 -5.58
CA LEU A 138 -5.86 -11.95 -5.98
C LEU A 138 -5.69 -13.14 -6.91
N ALA A 139 -6.77 -13.90 -7.18
CA ALA A 139 -6.72 -15.15 -7.94
C ALA A 139 -6.13 -14.95 -9.34
N ASP A 140 -6.61 -13.94 -10.07
CA ASP A 140 -6.15 -13.64 -11.44
C ASP A 140 -4.65 -13.32 -11.50
N VAL A 141 -4.17 -12.44 -10.61
CA VAL A 141 -2.76 -12.04 -10.58
C VAL A 141 -1.88 -13.21 -10.13
N ASN A 142 -2.34 -14.02 -9.16
CA ASN A 142 -1.61 -15.18 -8.69
C ASN A 142 -1.56 -16.31 -9.74
N ALA A 143 -2.63 -16.51 -10.51
CA ALA A 143 -2.62 -17.42 -11.66
C ALA A 143 -1.61 -16.99 -12.73
N LEU A 144 -1.50 -15.68 -12.99
CA LEU A 144 -0.48 -15.14 -13.89
C LEU A 144 0.95 -15.35 -13.34
N ARG A 145 1.18 -15.14 -12.04
CA ARG A 145 2.48 -15.41 -11.38
C ARG A 145 2.84 -16.88 -11.43
N GLU A 146 1.89 -17.77 -11.19
CA GLU A 146 2.10 -19.22 -11.33
C GLU A 146 2.46 -19.58 -12.78
N GLY A 147 1.71 -19.06 -13.76
CA GLY A 147 2.02 -19.27 -15.18
C GLY A 147 3.41 -18.73 -15.56
N TYR A 148 3.82 -17.59 -15.01
CA TYR A 148 5.19 -17.09 -15.15
C TYR A 148 6.20 -18.09 -14.58
N ASN A 149 6.02 -18.56 -13.34
CA ASN A 149 6.94 -19.49 -12.70
C ASN A 149 7.06 -20.82 -13.47
N ARG A 150 5.96 -21.28 -14.05
CA ARG A 150 5.89 -22.55 -14.77
C ARG A 150 6.53 -22.48 -16.17
N TYR A 151 6.29 -21.40 -16.92
CA TYR A 151 6.61 -21.36 -18.35
C TYR A 151 7.77 -20.44 -18.72
N TYR A 152 8.08 -19.43 -17.90
CA TYR A 152 9.06 -18.41 -18.28
C TYR A 152 10.43 -18.99 -18.61
N LEU A 153 10.94 -19.90 -17.76
CA LEU A 153 12.26 -20.48 -17.95
C LEU A 153 12.30 -21.36 -19.21
N LEU A 154 11.27 -22.19 -19.43
CA LEU A 154 11.14 -23.03 -20.62
C LEU A 154 11.13 -22.19 -21.91
N GLU A 155 10.31 -21.14 -21.94
CA GLU A 155 10.20 -20.24 -23.08
C GLU A 155 11.53 -19.50 -23.35
N LYS A 156 12.22 -19.07 -22.29
CA LYS A 156 13.51 -18.39 -22.41
C LYS A 156 14.61 -19.35 -22.88
N GLU A 157 14.63 -20.60 -22.40
CA GLU A 157 15.55 -21.65 -22.85
C GLU A 157 15.42 -21.94 -24.34
N CYS A 158 14.19 -22.05 -24.85
CA CYS A 158 13.94 -22.20 -26.28
C CYS A 158 14.45 -21.00 -27.10
N ALA A 159 14.23 -19.78 -26.60
CA ALA A 159 14.64 -18.56 -27.30
C ALA A 159 16.17 -18.39 -27.35
N VAL A 160 16.88 -18.66 -26.25
CA VAL A 160 18.33 -18.45 -26.15
C VAL A 160 19.16 -19.70 -26.47
N ARG A 161 18.51 -20.85 -26.66
CA ARG A 161 19.13 -22.18 -26.90
C ARG A 161 20.21 -22.55 -25.87
N SER A 162 20.05 -22.08 -24.63
CA SER A 162 21.01 -22.32 -23.55
C SER A 162 20.35 -22.24 -22.18
N THR A 163 20.30 -23.37 -21.49
CA THR A 163 19.81 -23.47 -20.09
C THR A 163 20.56 -22.54 -19.15
N ARG A 164 21.89 -22.40 -19.32
CA ARG A 164 22.72 -21.53 -18.47
C ARG A 164 22.32 -20.06 -18.61
N ILE A 165 22.17 -19.57 -19.85
CA ILE A 165 21.79 -18.18 -20.12
C ILE A 165 20.33 -17.94 -19.70
N ALA A 166 19.43 -18.90 -19.91
CA ALA A 166 18.02 -18.73 -19.54
C ALA A 166 17.83 -18.57 -18.03
N ARG A 167 18.54 -19.36 -17.21
CA ARG A 167 18.48 -19.25 -15.75
C ARG A 167 19.00 -17.93 -15.21
N GLN A 168 19.87 -17.25 -15.95
CA GLN A 168 20.43 -15.98 -15.52
C GLN A 168 19.33 -14.92 -15.34
N GLY A 169 19.19 -14.42 -14.11
CA GLY A 169 18.22 -13.39 -13.74
C GLY A 169 16.77 -13.87 -13.60
N TYR A 170 16.50 -15.17 -13.74
CA TYR A 170 15.18 -15.70 -13.40
C TYR A 170 14.97 -15.66 -11.88
N GLN A 171 13.87 -15.06 -11.45
CA GLN A 171 13.44 -15.05 -10.05
C GLN A 171 11.99 -15.57 -9.99
N PRO A 172 11.72 -16.65 -9.24
CA PRO A 172 10.36 -17.10 -9.04
C PRO A 172 9.58 -16.06 -8.24
N LEU A 173 8.33 -15.85 -8.65
CA LEU A 173 7.41 -14.90 -8.01
C LEU A 173 6.53 -15.65 -7.01
N ALA A 174 6.71 -15.39 -5.71
CA ALA A 174 5.80 -15.91 -4.69
C ALA A 174 4.37 -15.39 -4.93
N PRO A 175 3.30 -16.13 -4.58
CA PRO A 175 1.94 -15.61 -4.61
C PRO A 175 1.82 -14.33 -3.77
N ILE A 176 1.08 -13.35 -4.29
CA ILE A 176 0.77 -12.12 -3.55
C ILE A 176 -0.31 -12.45 -2.52
N THR A 177 -0.13 -11.89 -1.33
CA THR A 177 -1.06 -11.97 -0.22
C THR A 177 -1.70 -10.61 0.07
N LEU A 178 -2.80 -10.61 0.82
CA LEU A 178 -3.36 -9.36 1.35
C LEU A 178 -2.40 -8.64 2.30
N GLY A 179 -1.51 -9.38 2.97
CA GLY A 179 -0.45 -8.81 3.83
C GLY A 179 0.56 -7.99 3.03
N ASP A 180 0.88 -8.41 1.81
CA ASP A 180 1.75 -7.64 0.91
C ASP A 180 1.09 -6.33 0.50
N LEU A 181 -0.20 -6.36 0.15
CA LEU A 181 -0.97 -5.14 -0.15
C LEU A 181 -1.08 -4.21 1.06
N ALA A 182 -1.28 -4.75 2.26
CA ALA A 182 -1.31 -3.98 3.50
C ALA A 182 0.05 -3.35 3.82
N THR A 183 1.15 -4.00 3.47
CA THR A 183 2.51 -3.46 3.61
C THR A 183 2.77 -2.32 2.61
N LEU A 184 2.33 -2.50 1.35
CA LEU A 184 2.46 -1.47 0.31
C LEU A 184 1.59 -0.23 0.58
N MET A 185 0.42 -0.43 1.18
CA MET A 185 -0.56 0.62 1.45
C MET A 185 -1.03 0.56 2.90
N PRO A 186 -0.16 0.95 3.86
CA PRO A 186 -0.41 0.75 5.28
C PRO A 186 -1.61 1.53 5.79
N ALA A 187 -2.20 1.06 6.89
CA ALA A 187 -3.20 1.83 7.62
C ALA A 187 -2.60 3.16 8.13
N LEU A 188 -3.46 4.16 8.38
CA LEU A 188 -3.00 5.45 8.91
C LEU A 188 -2.63 5.35 10.40
N PRO A 189 -1.61 6.09 10.86
CA PRO A 189 -1.25 6.17 12.27
C PRO A 189 -2.30 6.97 13.05
N VAL A 190 -3.16 6.32 13.83
CA VAL A 190 -4.25 7.00 14.55
C VAL A 190 -3.72 7.88 15.68
N ALA A 191 -3.97 9.19 15.60
CA ALA A 191 -3.64 10.14 16.67
C ALA A 191 -4.59 9.97 17.85
N ARG A 192 -4.05 9.60 19.03
CA ARG A 192 -4.83 9.37 20.25
C ARG A 192 -4.74 10.57 21.18
N LEU A 193 -5.88 11.04 21.66
CA LEU A 193 -5.94 12.12 22.64
C LEU A 193 -5.56 11.64 24.05
N LYS A 194 -4.81 12.46 24.79
CA LYS A 194 -4.53 12.23 26.21
C LYS A 194 -5.83 12.20 27.02
N GLY A 195 -5.96 11.16 27.85
CA GLY A 195 -7.16 10.91 28.66
C GLY A 195 -8.31 10.22 27.91
N SER A 196 -8.18 9.99 26.60
CA SER A 196 -9.03 9.04 25.90
C SER A 196 -8.48 7.64 26.18
N SER A 197 -8.73 7.11 27.38
CA SER A 197 -8.54 5.67 27.58
C SER A 197 -9.44 4.98 26.56
N ALA A 198 -8.84 4.36 25.55
CA ALA A 198 -9.57 3.44 24.70
C ALA A 198 -10.17 2.42 25.65
N ARG A 199 -11.49 2.52 25.89
CA ARG A 199 -12.20 1.49 26.62
C ARG A 199 -11.82 0.19 25.91
N PRO A 200 -11.12 -0.76 26.55
CA PRO A 200 -10.75 -1.99 25.90
C PRO A 200 -12.03 -2.57 25.28
N PRO A 201 -11.97 -3.16 24.08
CA PRO A 201 -13.15 -3.78 23.48
C PRO A 201 -13.71 -4.72 24.54
N GLY A 202 -14.85 -4.34 25.11
CA GLY A 202 -15.44 -5.10 26.20
C GLY A 202 -15.62 -6.54 25.71
N PRO A 203 -15.36 -7.55 26.55
CA PRO A 203 -15.52 -8.94 26.15
C PRO A 203 -16.88 -9.07 25.48
N GLY A 204 -16.86 -9.45 24.20
CA GLY A 204 -18.05 -9.50 23.36
C GLY A 204 -19.13 -10.24 24.14
N ARG A 205 -20.29 -9.60 24.34
CA ARG A 205 -21.45 -10.20 25.01
C ARG A 205 -21.62 -11.60 24.44
N GLY A 206 -21.41 -12.57 25.31
CA GLY A 206 -21.30 -13.98 24.97
C GLY A 206 -22.45 -14.43 24.08
N GLN A 207 -22.07 -15.25 23.11
CA GLN A 207 -22.93 -16.24 22.50
C GLN A 207 -23.85 -16.82 23.59
N ARG A 208 -25.14 -16.53 23.51
CA ARG A 208 -26.13 -17.30 24.25
C ARG A 208 -26.08 -18.70 23.67
N ALA A 209 -25.56 -19.65 24.45
CA ALA A 209 -25.70 -21.06 24.18
C ALA A 209 -27.20 -21.38 24.09
N SER A 210 -27.69 -21.60 22.87
CA SER A 210 -28.95 -22.30 22.63
C SER A 210 -28.71 -23.76 22.98
N GLY A 211 -29.11 -24.14 24.20
CA GLY A 211 -29.19 -25.54 24.59
C GLY A 211 -30.27 -26.26 23.77
N PRO A 212 -30.06 -27.52 23.38
CA PRO A 212 -31.09 -28.32 22.73
C PRO A 212 -32.14 -28.73 23.76
N GLY A 213 -33.41 -28.42 23.47
CA GLY A 213 -34.54 -29.01 24.18
C GLY A 213 -34.63 -30.49 23.80
N SER A 214 -34.64 -31.35 24.82
CA SER A 214 -34.98 -32.77 24.71
C SER A 214 -36.50 -32.92 24.59
N ASP A 215 -36.92 -33.80 23.68
CA ASP A 215 -38.11 -34.64 23.78
C ASP A 215 -37.68 -36.08 23.46
#